data_AF-A0A8X6WES5-F1
#
_entry.id   AF-A0A8X6WES5-F1
#
_cell.length_a   1.000
_cell.length_b   1.000
_cell.length_c   1.000
_cell.angle_alpha   90.00
_cell.angle_beta   90.00
_cell.angle_gamma   90.00
#
_symmetry.space_group_name_H-M   'P 1'
#
loop_
_entity.id
_entity.type
_entity.pdbx_description
1 polymer ?
#
loop_
_entity_poly.entity_id
_entity_poly.type
_entity_poly.pdbx_seq_one_letter_code
_entity_poly.pdbx_strand_id
1 'polypeptide(L)'
;MVTTGREWDDTEMALTCHWSSRDDGRWSVEIPQLTSFPKAEPLIAFMNDELKLEMNTNQNVSTANSGAVIDAVFQRFLNTLKSQVYVSYFSYHKSIVSALPQIEQE
;
A
#
# COMPACT_ATOMS: atom_id res chain seq x y z
N MET A 1 9.69 29.84 15.94
CA MET A 1 10.99 29.11 15.92
C MET A 1 10.80 27.96 14.95
N VAL A 2 11.36 28.07 13.75
CA VAL A 2 11.22 27.06 12.69
C VAL A 2 12.45 26.16 12.80
N THR A 3 12.27 24.92 13.23
CA THR A 3 13.33 23.91 13.23
C THR A 3 13.13 23.02 12.01
N THR A 4 13.84 23.29 10.92
CA THR A 4 13.96 22.37 9.80
C THR A 4 15.04 21.34 10.12
N GLY A 5 14.66 20.06 10.23
CA GLY A 5 15.61 18.95 10.26
C GLY A 5 16.15 18.69 8.85
N ARG A 6 17.47 18.52 8.72
CA ARG A 6 18.21 18.47 7.45
C ARG A 6 18.36 17.03 6.90
N GLU A 7 18.25 16.95 5.58
CA GLU A 7 18.71 15.97 4.56
C GLU A 7 19.01 14.52 4.95
N TRP A 8 18.27 13.62 4.33
CA TRP A 8 18.79 12.36 3.79
C TRP A 8 18.72 12.47 2.26
N ASP A 9 19.87 12.30 1.61
CA ASP A 9 20.00 12.18 0.16
C ASP A 9 19.82 10.72 -0.26
N ASP A 10 19.52 10.54 -1.54
CA ASP A 10 19.32 9.33 -2.33
C ASP A 10 17.87 9.13 -2.76
N THR A 11 17.40 9.97 -3.68
CA THR A 11 16.21 9.72 -4.55
C THR A 11 14.86 9.51 -3.83
N GLU A 12 14.79 9.74 -2.53
CA GLU A 12 13.58 9.56 -1.73
C GLU A 12 12.57 10.68 -2.02
N MET A 13 11.37 10.28 -2.45
CA MET A 13 10.19 11.13 -2.41
C MET A 13 9.85 11.46 -0.96
N ALA A 14 10.55 12.43 -0.39
CA ALA A 14 10.24 13.00 0.91
C ALA A 14 8.90 13.73 0.80
N LEU A 15 7.85 13.12 1.34
CA LEU A 15 6.63 13.84 1.71
C LEU A 15 7.01 14.85 2.79
N THR A 16 7.27 16.08 2.39
CA THR A 16 7.47 17.20 3.31
C THR A 16 6.11 17.53 3.94
N CYS A 17 5.87 16.94 5.11
CA CYS A 17 4.74 17.30 5.96
C CYS A 17 5.04 18.65 6.64
N HIS A 18 4.20 19.64 6.36
CA HIS A 18 4.30 20.94 7.02
C HIS A 18 3.47 20.91 8.29
N TRP A 19 4.15 21.07 9.43
CA TRP A 19 3.51 21.16 10.74
C TRP A 19 3.27 22.62 11.08
N SER A 20 2.02 22.97 11.35
CA SER A 20 1.63 24.30 11.83
C SER A 20 0.93 24.20 13.18
N SER A 21 1.28 25.09 14.09
CA SER A 21 0.52 25.27 15.33
C SER A 21 -0.69 26.13 15.01
N ARG A 22 -1.86 25.69 15.43
CA ARG A 22 -3.09 26.49 15.40
C ARG A 22 -3.18 27.38 16.64
N ASP A 23 -3.98 28.42 16.55
CA ASP A 23 -4.19 29.39 17.63
C ASP A 23 -4.86 28.78 18.87
N ASP A 24 -5.49 27.61 18.74
CA ASP A 24 -6.11 26.84 19.83
C ASP A 24 -5.12 25.88 20.53
N GLY A 25 -3.83 25.92 20.17
CA GLY A 25 -2.79 25.07 20.72
C GLY A 25 -2.76 23.66 20.15
N ARG A 26 -3.58 23.33 19.15
CA ARG A 26 -3.49 22.04 18.42
C ARG A 26 -2.53 22.15 17.26
N TRP A 27 -1.84 21.05 16.97
CA TRP A 27 -1.00 20.92 15.78
C TRP A 27 -1.85 20.45 14.60
N SER A 28 -1.71 21.11 13.46
CA SER A 28 -2.16 20.58 12.17
C SER A 28 -0.98 20.16 11.31
N VAL A 29 -1.19 19.09 10.56
CA VAL A 29 -0.32 18.68 9.47
C VAL A 29 -1.02 19.00 8.16
N GLU A 30 -0.36 19.79 7.32
CA GLU A 30 -0.74 19.90 5.92
C GLU A 30 0.02 18.82 5.16
N ILE A 31 -0.71 17.80 4.73
CA ILE A 31 -0.22 16.81 3.78
C ILE A 31 -0.49 17.40 2.39
N PRO A 32 0.56 17.67 1.58
CA PRO A 32 0.36 18.10 0.21
C PRO A 32 -0.61 17.14 -0.48
N GLN A 33 -1.61 17.66 -1.18
CA GLN A 33 -2.47 16.81 -2.00
C GLN A 33 -1.62 16.17 -3.08
N LEU A 34 -1.24 14.90 -2.87
CA LEU A 34 -0.65 14.04 -3.88
C LEU A 34 -1.68 13.92 -5.00
N THR A 35 -1.46 14.65 -6.09
CA THR A 35 -2.32 14.62 -7.28
C THR A 35 -2.18 13.32 -8.05
N SER A 36 -1.11 12.55 -7.81
CA SER A 36 -0.99 11.16 -8.21
C SER A 36 -0.02 10.41 -7.28
N PHE A 37 -0.42 9.20 -6.90
CA PHE A 37 0.53 8.24 -6.33
C PHE A 37 1.32 7.60 -7.47
N PRO A 38 2.62 7.30 -7.27
CA PRO A 38 3.38 6.55 -8.25
C PRO A 38 2.66 5.23 -8.53
N LYS A 39 2.52 4.98 -9.82
CA LYS A 39 1.92 3.79 -10.41
C LYS A 39 2.74 2.55 -10.03
N ALA A 40 2.09 1.51 -9.52
CA ALA A 40 2.74 0.28 -9.05
C ALA A 40 3.28 -0.59 -10.21
N GLU A 41 2.94 -0.25 -11.45
CA GLU A 41 3.27 -0.97 -12.68
C GLU A 41 4.73 -1.47 -12.77
N PRO A 42 5.78 -0.69 -12.42
CA PRO A 42 7.16 -1.18 -12.47
C PRO A 42 7.44 -2.34 -11.50
N LEU A 43 6.87 -2.27 -10.29
CA LEU A 43 7.00 -3.35 -9.30
C LEU A 43 6.25 -4.59 -9.78
N ILE A 44 5.04 -4.41 -10.31
CA ILE A 44 4.23 -5.52 -10.83
C ILE A 44 4.95 -6.22 -11.99
N ALA A 45 5.52 -5.44 -12.91
CA ALA A 45 6.32 -5.97 -14.02
C ALA A 45 7.52 -6.75 -13.50
N PHE A 46 8.31 -6.21 -12.57
CA PHE A 46 9.43 -6.92 -11.97
C PHE A 46 9.03 -8.25 -11.31
N MET A 47 7.96 -8.24 -10.51
CA MET A 47 7.47 -9.45 -9.83
C MET A 47 7.04 -10.52 -10.84
N ASN A 48 6.40 -10.13 -11.94
CA ASN A 48 5.98 -11.04 -13.00
C ASN A 48 7.15 -11.54 -13.84
N ASP A 49 7.93 -10.62 -14.41
CA ASP A 49 8.91 -10.91 -15.44
C ASP A 49 10.15 -11.59 -14.87
N GLU A 50 10.66 -11.12 -13.74
CA GLU A 50 11.90 -11.63 -13.14
C GLU A 50 11.61 -12.78 -12.17
N LEU A 51 10.61 -12.63 -11.31
CA LEU A 51 10.35 -13.61 -10.25
C LEU A 51 9.32 -14.67 -10.61
N LYS A 52 8.65 -14.53 -11.76
CA LYS A 52 7.56 -15.41 -12.22
C LYS A 52 6.44 -15.50 -11.19
N LEU A 53 6.12 -14.37 -10.56
CA LEU A 53 5.06 -14.22 -9.59
C LEU A 53 3.87 -13.48 -10.21
N GLU A 54 2.70 -14.10 -10.20
CA GLU A 54 1.47 -13.49 -10.68
C GLU A 54 0.76 -12.76 -9.54
N MET A 55 0.22 -11.57 -9.80
CA MET A 55 -0.58 -10.85 -8.80
C MET A 55 -1.96 -11.50 -8.65
N ASN A 56 -2.34 -11.85 -7.43
CA ASN A 56 -3.63 -12.46 -7.09
C ASN A 56 -4.65 -11.45 -6.52
N THR A 57 -4.23 -10.22 -6.25
CA THR A 57 -5.08 -9.13 -5.73
C THR A 57 -5.58 -8.20 -6.83
N ASN A 58 -6.81 -7.71 -6.71
CA ASN A 58 -7.38 -6.74 -7.65
C ASN A 58 -6.87 -5.32 -7.34
N GLN A 59 -6.15 -4.72 -8.29
CA GLN A 59 -5.56 -3.37 -8.16
C GLN A 59 -6.59 -2.25 -8.03
N ASN A 60 -7.87 -2.52 -8.28
CA ASN A 60 -8.95 -1.54 -8.13
C ASN A 60 -9.65 -1.64 -6.76
N VAL A 61 -9.25 -2.59 -5.91
CA VAL A 61 -9.86 -2.79 -4.58
C VAL A 61 -8.94 -2.21 -3.52
N SER A 62 -9.42 -1.18 -2.83
CA SER A 62 -8.68 -0.54 -1.75
C SER A 62 -8.44 -1.49 -0.58
N THR A 63 -7.20 -1.49 -0.08
CA THR A 63 -6.73 -2.25 1.08
C THR A 63 -6.56 -1.39 2.33
N ALA A 64 -6.92 -0.10 2.27
CA ALA A 64 -6.90 0.82 3.40
C ALA A 64 -8.20 1.63 3.49
N ASN A 65 -8.50 2.21 4.66
CA ASN A 65 -9.68 3.04 4.83
C ASN A 65 -9.57 4.42 4.12
N SER A 66 -8.38 4.84 3.71
CA SER A 66 -8.19 6.02 2.84
C SER A 66 -8.62 5.83 1.40
N GLY A 67 -8.88 4.60 0.95
CA GLY A 67 -9.05 4.29 -0.47
C GLY A 67 -7.76 3.86 -1.16
N ALA A 68 -6.62 3.86 -0.48
CA ALA A 68 -5.35 3.42 -1.06
C ALA A 68 -5.32 1.90 -1.37
N VAL A 69 -4.53 1.52 -2.37
CA VAL A 69 -4.26 0.13 -2.80
C VAL A 69 -2.75 -0.11 -2.64
N ILE A 70 -2.33 -0.50 -1.45
CA ILE A 70 -0.90 -0.57 -1.07
C ILE A 70 -0.46 -1.96 -0.64
N ASP A 71 -1.41 -2.88 -0.49
CA ASP A 71 -1.18 -4.27 -0.12
C ASP A 71 -1.46 -5.16 -1.33
N ALA A 72 -0.58 -6.13 -1.60
CA ALA A 72 -0.72 -7.05 -2.73
C ALA A 72 -0.31 -8.47 -2.34
N VAL A 73 -0.98 -9.46 -2.93
CA VAL A 73 -0.62 -10.88 -2.81
C VAL A 73 -0.15 -11.36 -4.17
N PHE A 74 1.00 -12.01 -4.18
CA PHE A 74 1.56 -12.64 -5.37
C PHE A 74 1.63 -14.14 -5.18
N GLN A 75 1.46 -14.90 -6.27
CA GLN A 75 1.41 -16.35 -6.27
C GLN A 75 2.36 -16.92 -7.32
N ARG A 76 2.74 -18.19 -7.13
CA ARG A 76 3.44 -18.99 -8.12
C ARG A 76 3.08 -20.46 -7.93
N PHE A 77 2.89 -21.18 -9.03
CA PHE A 77 2.51 -22.60 -9.03
C PHE A 77 1.17 -22.90 -8.34
N LEU A 78 0.29 -21.91 -8.21
CA LEU A 78 -1.03 -22.03 -7.61
C LEU A 78 -2.08 -21.54 -8.60
N ASN A 79 -2.76 -22.46 -9.28
CA ASN A 79 -3.74 -22.10 -10.32
C ASN A 79 -5.07 -21.57 -9.74
N THR A 80 -5.28 -21.72 -8.43
CA THR A 80 -6.61 -21.62 -7.81
C THR A 80 -6.62 -20.85 -6.49
N LEU A 81 -5.55 -20.14 -6.14
CA LEU A 81 -5.56 -19.24 -4.98
C LEU A 81 -6.58 -18.12 -5.22
N LYS A 82 -7.46 -17.90 -4.25
CA LYS A 82 -8.41 -16.78 -4.28
C LYS A 82 -8.14 -15.88 -3.09
N SER A 83 -7.75 -14.64 -3.35
CA SER A 83 -7.59 -13.59 -2.34
C SER A 83 -8.77 -12.62 -2.37
N GLN A 84 -9.30 -12.27 -1.20
CA GLN A 84 -10.36 -11.28 -1.04
C GLN A 84 -10.01 -10.30 0.07
N VAL A 85 -10.42 -9.04 -0.11
CA VAL A 85 -10.22 -7.96 0.85
C VAL A 85 -11.44 -7.89 1.78
N TYR A 86 -11.20 -7.85 3.08
CA TYR A 86 -12.22 -7.77 4.12
C TYR A 86 -12.11 -6.47 4.92
N VAL A 87 -13.25 -5.87 5.23
CA VAL A 87 -13.31 -4.70 6.09
C VAL A 87 -12.90 -5.09 7.50
N SER A 88 -11.99 -4.30 8.09
CA SER A 88 -11.63 -4.41 9.50
C SER A 88 -12.13 -3.18 10.25
N TYR A 89 -12.83 -3.41 11.37
CA TYR A 89 -13.37 -2.32 12.20
C TYR A 89 -12.34 -1.70 13.14
N PHE A 90 -11.25 -2.41 13.41
CA PHE A 90 -10.23 -2.01 14.40
C PHE A 90 -8.88 -1.67 13.76
N SER A 91 -8.77 -1.79 12.45
CA SER A 91 -7.54 -1.51 11.70
C SER A 91 -7.81 -0.52 10.59
N TYR A 92 -6.82 0.33 10.33
CA TYR A 92 -6.82 1.21 9.17
C TYR A 92 -6.61 0.42 7.86
N HIS A 93 -5.84 -0.66 7.91
CA HIS A 93 -5.69 -1.61 6.80
C HIS A 93 -6.83 -2.64 6.82
N LYS A 94 -7.30 -2.98 5.63
CA LYS A 94 -8.27 -4.04 5.34
C LYS A 94 -7.49 -5.32 5.10
N SER A 95 -7.88 -6.40 5.79
CA SER A 95 -7.17 -7.67 5.69
C SER A 95 -7.39 -8.31 4.33
N ILE A 96 -6.33 -8.89 3.76
CA ILE A 96 -6.42 -9.76 2.58
C ILE A 96 -6.40 -11.20 3.09
N VAL A 97 -7.43 -11.96 2.75
CA VAL A 97 -7.54 -13.37 3.10
C VAL A 97 -7.44 -14.19 1.82
N SER A 98 -6.47 -15.10 1.79
CA SER A 98 -6.23 -16.01 0.67
C SER A 98 -6.62 -17.43 1.06
N ALA A 99 -7.48 -18.07 0.26
CA ALA A 99 -7.86 -19.46 0.46
C ALA A 99 -7.10 -20.35 -0.53
N LEU A 100 -6.37 -21.33 0.00
CA LEU A 100 -5.81 -22.43 -0.78
C LEU A 100 -6.87 -23.54 -0.87
N PRO A 101 -7.19 -24.04 -2.07
CA PRO A 101 -8.03 -25.22 -2.17
C PRO A 101 -7.30 -26.42 -1.57
N GLN A 102 -8.07 -27.31 -0.96
CA GLN A 102 -7.56 -28.57 -0.47
C GLN A 102 -7.03 -29.37 -1.67
N ILE A 103 -5.75 -29.73 -1.63
CA ILE A 103 -5.17 -30.64 -2.62
C ILE A 103 -5.66 -32.04 -2.21
N GLU A 104 -6.55 -32.64 -3.00
CA GLU A 104 -6.81 -34.08 -2.90
C GLU A 104 -5.51 -34.80 -3.26
N GLN A 105 -4.94 -35.54 -2.31
CA GLN A 105 -3.80 -36.41 -2.58
C GLN A 105 -4.35 -37.66 -3.27
N GLU A 106 -4.05 -37.82 -4.57
CA GLU A 106 -4.26 -39.08 -5.30
C GLU A 106 -3.31 -40.18 -4.81
#